data_AF-A0A936A6S7-F1
#
_entry.id   AF-A0A936A6S7-F1
#
_cell.length_a   1.000
_cell.length_b   1.000
_cell.length_c   1.000
_cell.angle_alpha   90.00
_cell.angle_beta   90.00
_cell.angle_gamma   90.00
#
_symmetry.space_group_name_H-M   'P 1'
#
loop_
_entity.id
_entity.type
_entity.pdbx_description
1 polymer ?
#
loop_
_entity_poly.entity_id
_entity_poly.type
_entity_poly.pdbx_seq_one_letter_code
_entity_poly.pdbx_strand_id
1 'polypeptide(L)'
;MTMINKSCLVLGALVCAGVILHTTLRDAEASSINQPEARLHTELANEPNAAERSGPDTVGVALQSDLVASDAELVVPMQHRFLQGKYRITATNWQQLLATVSPEQARHLRAVNARYFGSLSFDNPQMLKTMVAQGFPTAEEWLQAKDMSDDALRIMAEGGNQKAQAFYLDRMVSNSAELASIREQNPDAYEKSNGPRMAMKASELAPKVQATNKSPFAGYLLGYVYSELSYPKSPESAAAGMFVAVERGDQRGVALMQRYQAKHPQMDVGVVMAAYASFR
;
A
#
# COMPACT_ATOMS: atom_id res chain seq x y z
N MET A 1 -57.88 15.12 25.47
CA MET A 1 -57.11 16.36 25.45
C MET A 1 -55.77 16.02 24.82
N THR A 2 -55.57 16.47 23.59
CA THR A 2 -54.61 15.95 22.60
C THR A 2 -53.60 17.07 22.30
N MET A 3 -52.30 16.83 22.41
CA MET A 3 -51.23 17.68 21.82
C MET A 3 -50.00 16.77 21.57
N ILE A 4 -49.68 16.39 20.33
CA ILE A 4 -48.98 17.12 19.25
C ILE A 4 -47.46 17.25 19.49
N ASN A 5 -46.75 16.27 18.93
CA ASN A 5 -45.54 16.27 18.10
C ASN A 5 -44.76 17.60 17.91
N LYS A 6 -43.42 17.56 18.11
CA LYS A 6 -42.45 18.40 17.39
C LYS A 6 -41.12 17.68 17.17
N SER A 7 -40.81 17.43 15.90
CA SER A 7 -39.50 17.11 15.32
C SER A 7 -38.64 18.38 15.15
N CYS A 8 -37.31 18.25 15.28
CA CYS A 8 -36.22 19.04 14.67
C CYS A 8 -34.95 18.19 14.86
N LEU A 9 -34.24 17.61 13.88
CA LEU A 9 -33.60 18.14 12.66
C LEU A 9 -32.54 19.21 12.97
N VAL A 10 -31.27 18.79 13.08
CA VAL A 10 -30.09 19.66 12.93
C VAL A 10 -29.04 18.94 12.08
N LEU A 11 -28.84 19.48 10.87
CA LEU A 11 -27.72 19.26 9.98
C LEU A 11 -26.50 20.07 10.44
N GLY A 12 -25.30 19.51 10.22
CA GLY A 12 -24.15 20.23 9.65
C GLY A 12 -23.21 20.99 10.59
N ALA A 13 -21.91 20.65 10.56
CA ALA A 13 -20.81 21.62 10.56
C ALA A 13 -19.48 20.94 10.17
N LEU A 14 -18.97 21.32 9.01
CA LEU A 14 -17.62 21.12 8.50
C LEU A 14 -16.87 22.44 8.77
N VAL A 15 -15.75 22.45 9.50
CA VAL A 15 -14.90 23.66 9.59
C VAL A 15 -13.42 23.27 9.61
N CYS A 16 -12.72 23.75 8.59
CA CYS A 16 -11.28 23.85 8.44
C CYS A 16 -10.66 24.74 9.53
N ALA A 17 -9.49 24.37 10.04
CA ALA A 17 -8.61 25.30 10.74
C ALA A 17 -7.17 25.10 10.26
N GLY A 18 -6.73 26.00 9.38
CA GLY A 18 -5.32 26.27 9.13
C GLY A 18 -4.84 27.34 10.11
N VAL A 19 -3.64 27.15 10.66
CA VAL A 19 -2.94 28.18 11.43
C VAL A 19 -1.55 28.36 10.86
N ILE A 20 -1.28 29.61 10.48
CA ILE A 20 -0.02 30.19 10.04
C ILE A 20 0.78 30.56 11.30
N LEU A 21 2.07 30.23 11.35
CA LEU A 21 3.02 30.98 12.17
C LEU A 21 4.39 31.10 11.48
N HIS A 22 4.93 32.31 11.57
CA HIS A 22 6.09 32.84 10.85
C HIS A 22 7.29 32.98 11.81
N THR A 23 8.51 32.88 11.25
CA THR A 23 9.81 33.43 11.73
C THR A 23 10.45 32.81 13.00
N THR A 24 11.76 32.57 13.17
CA THR A 24 13.03 33.10 12.58
C THR A 24 14.24 32.20 12.92
N LEU A 25 15.18 32.06 11.96
CA LEU A 25 16.67 32.05 12.02
C LEU A 25 17.44 31.41 13.20
N ARG A 26 18.38 30.51 12.89
CA ARG A 26 19.83 30.70 13.15
C ARG A 26 20.72 29.65 12.47
N ASP A 27 21.82 30.15 11.92
CA ASP A 27 22.92 29.45 11.25
C ASP A 27 23.74 28.54 12.18
N ALA A 28 24.31 27.47 11.62
CA ALA A 28 25.63 26.96 12.01
C ALA A 28 26.25 26.14 10.87
N GLU A 29 27.47 26.55 10.52
CA GLU A 29 28.30 26.07 9.42
C GLU A 29 29.07 24.77 9.73
N ALA A 30 29.35 24.04 8.64
CA ALA A 30 30.63 23.48 8.20
C ALA A 30 31.40 22.37 8.98
N SER A 31 32.10 21.60 8.12
CA SER A 31 33.33 20.80 8.33
C SER A 31 33.09 19.29 8.45
N SER A 32 33.25 18.48 7.39
CA SER A 32 34.46 18.08 6.65
C SER A 32 35.15 16.84 7.24
N ILE A 33 35.75 16.04 6.34
CA ILE A 33 36.91 15.13 6.51
C ILE A 33 36.66 13.61 6.44
N ASN A 34 37.06 13.07 5.27
CA ASN A 34 37.81 11.83 4.96
C ASN A 34 37.18 10.41 5.02
N GLN A 35 37.13 9.80 3.82
CA GLN A 35 37.42 8.37 3.57
C GLN A 35 38.95 8.11 3.73
N PRO A 36 39.44 6.85 3.88
CA PRO A 36 39.63 5.98 2.70
C PRO A 36 39.49 4.45 2.92
N GLU A 37 39.23 3.80 1.77
CA GLU A 37 39.58 2.46 1.27
C GLU A 37 40.11 1.34 2.18
N ALA A 38 39.59 0.13 1.94
CA ALA A 38 40.41 -1.09 1.88
C ALA A 38 39.82 -2.09 0.87
N ARG A 39 40.55 -2.30 -0.24
CA ARG A 39 40.44 -3.43 -1.16
C ARG A 39 41.01 -4.69 -0.49
N LEU A 40 40.47 -5.86 -0.81
CA LEU A 40 41.28 -7.06 -1.10
C LEU A 40 40.44 -8.10 -1.86
N HIS A 41 40.96 -8.44 -3.03
CA HIS A 41 40.60 -9.58 -3.86
C HIS A 41 40.92 -10.89 -3.16
N THR A 42 40.12 -11.94 -3.34
CA THR A 42 40.66 -13.27 -3.62
C THR A 42 39.67 -14.09 -4.46
N GLU A 43 40.17 -14.50 -5.60
CA GLU A 43 39.64 -15.39 -6.64
C GLU A 43 40.04 -16.85 -6.33
N LEU A 44 39.33 -17.84 -6.91
CA LEU A 44 39.67 -19.26 -7.18
C LEU A 44 38.48 -20.18 -6.84
N ALA A 45 37.68 -20.62 -7.82
CA ALA A 45 37.90 -21.71 -8.79
C ALA A 45 37.72 -23.12 -8.20
N ASN A 46 36.68 -23.85 -8.66
CA ASN A 46 36.74 -25.23 -9.20
C ASN A 46 35.36 -25.93 -9.16
N GLU A 47 34.70 -26.00 -10.31
CA GLU A 47 34.11 -27.26 -10.84
C GLU A 47 35.25 -28.04 -11.56
N PRO A 48 35.13 -29.30 -12.06
CA PRO A 48 33.92 -30.04 -12.46
C PRO A 48 33.98 -31.59 -12.32
N ASN A 49 33.10 -32.27 -13.07
CA ASN A 49 33.03 -33.69 -13.49
C ASN A 49 32.21 -34.64 -12.61
N ALA A 50 31.48 -35.63 -13.16
CA ALA A 50 31.03 -35.97 -14.52
C ALA A 50 30.21 -37.27 -14.41
N ALA A 51 29.42 -37.56 -15.46
CA ALA A 51 29.08 -38.91 -15.97
C ALA A 51 28.13 -39.79 -15.12
N GLU A 52 27.18 -40.59 -15.65
CA GLU A 52 26.85 -41.01 -17.02
C GLU A 52 25.55 -41.87 -17.00
N ARG A 53 24.76 -41.82 -18.10
CA ARG A 53 24.04 -42.91 -18.84
C ARG A 53 22.99 -43.78 -18.07
N SER A 54 21.87 -44.29 -18.61
CA SER A 54 21.40 -44.66 -19.97
C SER A 54 19.90 -45.13 -19.87
N GLY A 55 19.08 -44.96 -20.93
CA GLY A 55 17.64 -45.38 -21.03
C GLY A 55 17.41 -46.88 -21.32
N PRO A 56 16.33 -47.37 -22.00
CA PRO A 56 15.10 -46.74 -22.54
C PRO A 56 13.75 -47.51 -22.27
N ASP A 57 12.64 -46.97 -22.82
CA ASP A 57 11.30 -47.55 -23.16
C ASP A 57 10.37 -48.14 -22.04
N THR A 58 9.12 -47.71 -21.82
CA THR A 58 7.96 -47.80 -22.74
C THR A 58 6.72 -47.04 -22.19
N VAL A 59 6.08 -46.26 -23.08
CA VAL A 59 4.62 -46.03 -23.33
C VAL A 59 3.60 -46.11 -22.17
N GLY A 60 2.88 -45.01 -21.94
CA GLY A 60 1.49 -45.08 -21.44
C GLY A 60 0.93 -43.81 -20.76
N VAL A 61 0.04 -43.12 -21.47
CA VAL A 61 -0.94 -42.10 -21.01
C VAL A 61 -0.44 -40.66 -20.91
N ALA A 62 -0.71 -39.93 -21.99
CA ALA A 62 -0.67 -38.48 -22.07
C ALA A 62 -1.71 -37.83 -21.14
N LEU A 63 -1.22 -37.20 -20.08
CA LEU A 63 -1.77 -35.95 -19.56
C LEU A 63 -0.62 -34.97 -19.61
N GLN A 64 -0.50 -34.25 -20.72
CA GLN A 64 0.38 -33.08 -20.84
C GLN A 64 -0.11 -32.02 -19.85
N SER A 65 0.38 -32.11 -18.62
CA SER A 65 0.48 -30.99 -17.70
C SER A 65 1.68 -30.13 -18.10
N ASP A 66 1.66 -29.62 -19.33
CA ASP A 66 2.53 -28.52 -19.76
C ASP A 66 1.94 -27.20 -19.23
N LEU A 67 1.82 -27.09 -17.91
CA LEU A 67 1.84 -25.78 -17.26
C LEU A 67 3.31 -25.46 -16.98
N VAL A 68 4.03 -25.25 -18.08
CA VAL A 68 5.31 -24.56 -18.08
C VAL A 68 5.11 -23.29 -17.26
N ALA A 69 5.94 -23.13 -16.22
CA ALA A 69 6.16 -21.84 -15.59
C ALA A 69 6.60 -20.88 -16.69
N SER A 70 5.65 -20.21 -17.33
CA SER A 70 5.98 -19.27 -18.38
C SER A 70 6.73 -18.14 -17.69
N ASP A 71 7.96 -17.88 -18.12
CA ASP A 71 8.71 -16.63 -17.93
C ASP A 71 7.97 -15.45 -18.62
N ALA A 72 6.65 -15.39 -18.49
CA ALA A 72 5.82 -14.37 -19.09
C ALA A 72 6.12 -13.06 -18.38
N GLU A 73 6.85 -12.20 -19.09
CA GLU A 73 7.06 -10.82 -18.73
C GLU A 73 5.69 -10.17 -18.42
N LEU A 74 5.56 -9.64 -17.21
CA LEU A 74 4.33 -8.97 -16.79
C LEU A 74 4.33 -7.58 -17.41
N VAL A 75 3.50 -7.40 -18.44
CA VAL A 75 3.36 -6.09 -19.09
C VAL A 75 2.47 -5.20 -18.23
N VAL A 76 3.09 -4.26 -17.51
CA VAL A 76 2.38 -3.21 -16.77
C VAL A 76 1.92 -2.12 -17.75
N PRO A 77 0.60 -1.80 -17.82
CA PRO A 77 0.11 -0.71 -18.66
C PRO A 77 0.83 0.60 -18.36
N MET A 78 1.14 1.41 -19.39
CA MET A 78 1.95 2.61 -19.22
C MET A 78 1.42 3.57 -18.15
N GLN A 79 0.10 3.76 -18.09
CA GLN A 79 -0.56 4.62 -17.10
C GLN A 79 -0.40 4.13 -15.64
N HIS A 80 0.02 2.88 -15.44
CA HIS A 80 0.21 2.25 -14.14
C HIS A 80 1.67 1.90 -13.86
N ARG A 81 2.64 2.39 -14.64
CA ARG A 81 4.06 2.14 -14.35
C ARG A 81 4.54 3.05 -13.22
N PHE A 82 5.18 2.48 -12.22
CA PHE A 82 5.85 3.26 -11.18
C PHE A 82 7.22 3.77 -11.65
N LEU A 83 8.17 2.84 -11.89
CA LEU A 83 9.44 3.13 -12.55
C LEU A 83 9.48 2.54 -13.96
N GLN A 84 10.37 3.05 -14.81
CA GLN A 84 10.65 2.45 -16.11
C GLN A 84 11.45 1.16 -15.91
N GLY A 85 10.85 0.02 -16.24
CA GLY A 85 11.47 -1.28 -16.05
C GLY A 85 10.58 -2.42 -16.53
N LYS A 86 11.18 -3.59 -16.73
CA LYS A 86 10.47 -4.85 -17.01
C LYS A 86 10.20 -5.54 -15.69
N TYR A 87 8.93 -5.73 -15.36
CA TYR A 87 8.52 -6.47 -14.17
C TYR A 87 8.53 -7.96 -14.50
N ARG A 88 9.42 -8.73 -13.87
CA ARG A 88 9.44 -10.19 -13.98
C ARG A 88 8.90 -10.78 -12.70
N ILE A 89 7.69 -11.34 -12.74
CA ILE A 89 7.15 -12.09 -11.62
C ILE A 89 6.92 -13.53 -12.09
N THR A 90 7.79 -14.42 -11.62
CA THR A 90 7.76 -15.87 -11.89
C THR A 90 6.94 -16.63 -10.84
N ALA A 91 6.45 -15.95 -9.80
CA ALA A 91 5.73 -16.57 -8.69
C ALA A 91 4.31 -16.99 -9.09
N THR A 92 3.90 -18.20 -8.68
CA THR A 92 2.54 -18.68 -8.97
C THR A 92 1.50 -18.16 -7.99
N ASN A 93 1.88 -17.80 -6.76
CA ASN A 93 0.99 -17.21 -5.76
C ASN A 93 1.77 -16.30 -4.80
N TRP A 94 1.06 -15.59 -3.92
CA TRP A 94 1.64 -14.66 -2.95
C TRP A 94 2.67 -15.31 -2.02
N GLN A 95 2.40 -16.51 -1.53
CA GLN A 95 3.30 -17.22 -0.60
C GLN A 95 4.61 -17.60 -1.29
N GLN A 96 4.55 -18.08 -2.54
CA GLN A 96 5.75 -18.33 -3.34
C GLN A 96 6.52 -17.05 -3.63
N LEU A 97 5.83 -15.94 -3.95
CA LEU A 97 6.49 -14.64 -4.13
C LEU A 97 7.26 -14.22 -2.87
N LEU A 98 6.67 -14.39 -1.70
CA LEU A 98 7.34 -14.06 -0.44
C LEU A 98 8.55 -14.97 -0.15
N ALA A 99 8.61 -16.16 -0.75
CA ALA A 99 9.74 -17.08 -0.63
C ALA A 99 10.89 -16.76 -1.60
N THR A 100 10.64 -15.98 -2.66
CA THR A 100 11.69 -15.58 -3.63
C THR A 100 12.45 -14.32 -3.24
N VAL A 101 11.99 -13.58 -2.24
CA VAL A 101 12.60 -12.33 -1.75
C VAL A 101 13.33 -12.56 -0.41
N SER A 102 14.14 -11.60 0.03
CA SER A 102 14.84 -11.72 1.32
C SER A 102 13.84 -11.78 2.51
N PRO A 103 14.23 -12.34 3.67
CA PRO A 103 13.35 -12.39 4.84
C PRO A 103 12.86 -11.01 5.30
N GLU A 104 13.69 -9.97 5.16
CA GLU A 104 13.31 -8.59 5.47
C GLU A 104 12.28 -8.04 4.48
N GLN A 105 12.52 -8.21 3.19
CA GLN A 105 11.58 -7.82 2.14
C GLN A 105 10.24 -8.54 2.31
N ALA A 106 10.27 -9.85 2.63
CA ALA A 106 9.07 -10.61 2.91
C ALA A 106 8.31 -10.09 4.16
N ARG A 107 9.01 -9.68 5.22
CA ARG A 107 8.38 -9.05 6.39
C ARG A 107 7.71 -7.73 6.03
N HIS A 108 8.40 -6.88 5.27
CA HIS A 108 7.85 -5.61 4.79
C HIS A 108 6.58 -5.84 3.95
N LEU A 109 6.64 -6.72 2.96
CA LEU A 109 5.49 -7.03 2.09
C LEU A 109 4.30 -7.62 2.86
N ARG A 110 4.55 -8.46 3.87
CA ARG A 110 3.48 -8.95 4.75
C ARG A 110 2.84 -7.82 5.55
N ALA A 111 3.64 -6.90 6.10
CA ALA A 111 3.14 -5.76 6.86
C ALA A 111 2.29 -4.83 5.98
N VAL A 112 2.76 -4.50 4.78
CA VAL A 112 2.00 -3.70 3.80
C VAL A 112 0.72 -4.43 3.38
N ASN A 113 0.77 -5.73 3.08
CA ASN A 113 -0.44 -6.48 2.73
C ASN A 113 -1.45 -6.49 3.88
N ALA A 114 -1.00 -6.65 5.13
CA ALA A 114 -1.88 -6.59 6.31
C ALA A 114 -2.50 -5.21 6.50
N ARG A 115 -1.72 -4.14 6.29
CA ARG A 115 -2.17 -2.74 6.33
C ARG A 115 -3.32 -2.48 5.34
N TYR A 116 -3.24 -3.09 4.16
CA TYR A 116 -4.27 -3.03 3.13
C TYR A 116 -5.16 -4.28 3.11
N PHE A 117 -5.42 -4.85 4.29
CA PHE A 117 -6.47 -5.83 4.55
C PHE A 117 -6.36 -7.14 3.74
N GLY A 118 -5.16 -7.47 3.25
CA GLY A 118 -4.91 -8.64 2.42
C GLY A 118 -5.04 -8.41 0.92
N SER A 119 -5.32 -7.18 0.48
CA SER A 119 -5.64 -6.85 -0.92
C SER A 119 -4.50 -7.06 -1.92
N LEU A 120 -3.25 -7.18 -1.46
CA LEU A 120 -2.08 -7.42 -2.31
C LEU A 120 -1.83 -8.91 -2.57
N SER A 121 -2.48 -9.80 -1.81
CA SER A 121 -2.34 -11.25 -2.03
C SER A 121 -3.07 -11.72 -3.29
N PHE A 122 -2.48 -12.70 -3.96
CA PHE A 122 -3.01 -13.37 -5.13
C PHE A 122 -2.76 -14.88 -5.06
N ASP A 123 -3.68 -15.67 -5.61
CA ASP A 123 -3.65 -17.13 -5.51
C ASP A 123 -3.08 -17.81 -6.78
N ASN A 124 -3.05 -17.08 -7.90
CA ASN A 124 -2.57 -17.60 -9.19
C ASN A 124 -2.02 -16.46 -10.08
N PRO A 125 -1.24 -16.77 -11.14
CA PRO A 125 -0.65 -15.76 -12.02
C PRO A 125 -1.69 -14.91 -12.76
N GLN A 126 -2.85 -15.48 -13.09
CA GLN A 126 -3.89 -14.75 -13.79
C GLN A 126 -4.50 -13.65 -12.92
N MET A 127 -4.70 -13.92 -11.63
CA MET A 127 -5.13 -12.93 -10.66
C MET A 127 -4.11 -11.79 -10.53
N LEU A 128 -2.82 -12.11 -10.43
CA LEU A 128 -1.75 -11.10 -10.41
C LEU A 128 -1.80 -10.21 -11.67
N LYS A 129 -1.93 -10.80 -12.87
CA LYS A 129 -2.07 -10.06 -14.13
C LYS A 129 -3.28 -9.12 -14.09
N THR A 130 -4.42 -9.59 -13.61
CA THR A 130 -5.62 -8.76 -13.45
C THR A 130 -5.40 -7.60 -12.49
N MET A 131 -4.81 -7.85 -11.32
CA MET A 131 -4.51 -6.80 -10.34
C MET A 131 -3.59 -5.72 -10.92
N VAL A 132 -2.55 -6.14 -11.63
CA VAL A 132 -1.60 -5.24 -12.29
C VAL A 132 -2.28 -4.40 -13.37
N ALA A 133 -3.14 -5.04 -14.19
CA ALA A 133 -3.93 -4.35 -15.21
C ALA A 133 -4.91 -3.34 -14.59
N GLN A 134 -5.41 -3.63 -13.39
CA GLN A 134 -6.24 -2.73 -12.58
C GLN A 134 -5.43 -1.66 -11.82
N GLY A 135 -4.10 -1.62 -11.99
CA GLY A 135 -3.23 -0.60 -11.41
C GLY A 135 -2.82 -0.84 -9.95
N PHE A 136 -2.99 -2.06 -9.41
CA PHE A 136 -2.44 -2.39 -8.11
C PHE A 136 -0.92 -2.24 -8.12
N PRO A 137 -0.32 -1.70 -7.04
CA PRO A 137 1.12 -1.75 -6.89
C PRO A 137 1.61 -3.20 -6.72
N THR A 138 2.67 -3.57 -7.44
CA THR A 138 3.30 -4.89 -7.33
C THR A 138 4.18 -4.96 -6.08
N ALA A 139 4.55 -6.18 -5.69
CA ALA A 139 5.53 -6.36 -4.61
C ALA A 139 6.87 -5.70 -4.92
N GLU A 140 7.33 -5.75 -6.17
CA GLU A 140 8.57 -5.09 -6.60
C GLU A 140 8.44 -3.56 -6.47
N GLU A 141 7.32 -2.98 -6.86
CA GLU A 141 7.10 -1.53 -6.73
C GLU A 141 7.03 -1.08 -5.27
N TRP A 142 6.45 -1.89 -4.37
CA TRP A 142 6.49 -1.63 -2.93
C TRP A 142 7.92 -1.62 -2.38
N LEU A 143 8.73 -2.60 -2.79
CA LEU A 143 10.14 -2.68 -2.37
C LEU A 143 10.96 -1.51 -2.93
N GLN A 144 10.77 -1.15 -4.20
CA GLN A 144 11.40 0.03 -4.80
C GLN A 144 10.96 1.31 -4.08
N ALA A 145 9.66 1.49 -3.84
CA ALA A 145 9.15 2.66 -3.16
C ALA A 145 9.69 2.77 -1.73
N LYS A 146 9.82 1.66 -1.00
CA LYS A 146 10.42 1.62 0.35
C LYS A 146 11.82 2.22 0.37
N ASP A 147 12.62 1.97 -0.65
CA ASP A 147 14.02 2.43 -0.70
C ASP A 147 14.16 3.84 -1.29
N MET A 148 13.08 4.42 -1.83
CA MET A 148 13.06 5.80 -2.30
C MET A 148 12.87 6.81 -1.16
N SER A 149 13.55 7.95 -1.28
CA SER A 149 13.34 9.10 -0.39
C SER A 149 11.94 9.70 -0.55
N ASP A 150 11.47 10.35 0.52
CA ASP A 150 10.19 11.05 0.52
C ASP A 150 10.13 12.14 -0.56
N ASP A 151 11.24 12.86 -0.78
CA ASP A 151 11.32 13.88 -1.83
C ASP A 151 11.22 13.29 -3.25
N ALA A 152 11.86 12.16 -3.51
CA ALA A 152 11.77 11.51 -4.82
C ALA A 152 10.33 11.08 -5.12
N LEU A 153 9.66 10.48 -4.13
CA LEU A 153 8.24 10.11 -4.25
C LEU A 153 7.34 11.31 -4.41
N ARG A 154 7.57 12.37 -3.63
CA ARG A 154 6.82 13.63 -3.73
C ARG A 154 6.94 14.24 -5.13
N ILE A 155 8.16 14.36 -5.67
CA ILE A 155 8.40 14.91 -7.00
C ILE A 155 7.67 14.08 -8.08
N MET A 156 7.75 12.75 -8.01
CA MET A 156 7.02 11.89 -8.95
C MET A 156 5.50 12.00 -8.80
N ALA A 157 5.00 12.12 -7.57
CA ALA A 157 3.58 12.28 -7.28
C ALA A 157 3.05 13.63 -7.79
N GLU A 158 3.82 14.71 -7.62
CA GLU A 158 3.55 16.04 -8.16
C GLU A 158 3.57 16.05 -9.69
N GLY A 159 4.51 15.30 -10.30
CA GLY A 159 4.59 15.07 -11.74
C GLY A 159 3.45 14.20 -12.32
N GLY A 160 2.50 13.76 -11.51
CA GLY A 160 1.28 13.07 -11.96
C GLY A 160 1.36 11.54 -11.95
N ASN A 161 2.44 10.93 -11.46
CA ASN A 161 2.52 9.47 -11.34
C ASN A 161 1.56 8.98 -10.25
N GLN A 162 0.52 8.24 -10.65
CA GLN A 162 -0.56 7.79 -9.76
C GLN A 162 -0.09 6.80 -8.68
N LYS A 163 0.90 5.95 -8.98
CA LYS A 163 1.49 5.03 -8.00
C LYS A 163 2.40 5.75 -7.02
N ALA A 164 3.19 6.72 -7.49
CA ALA A 164 3.95 7.60 -6.61
C ALA A 164 3.03 8.41 -5.67
N GLN A 165 1.88 8.90 -6.16
CA GLN A 165 0.87 9.53 -5.30
C GLN A 165 0.37 8.58 -4.21
N ALA A 166 0.11 7.31 -4.56
CA ALA A 166 -0.31 6.29 -3.60
C ALA A 166 0.79 5.98 -2.56
N PHE A 167 2.03 5.78 -2.99
CA PHE A 167 3.16 5.49 -2.09
C PHE A 167 3.54 6.68 -1.21
N TYR A 168 3.48 7.90 -1.74
CA TYR A 168 3.75 9.10 -0.95
C TYR A 168 2.64 9.33 0.09
N LEU A 169 1.37 9.11 -0.28
CA LEU A 169 0.27 9.14 0.68
C LEU A 169 0.45 8.07 1.77
N ASP A 170 0.73 6.81 1.38
CA ASP A 170 1.02 5.70 2.31
C ASP A 170 2.12 6.08 3.33
N ARG A 171 3.21 6.70 2.85
CA ARG A 171 4.31 7.19 3.69
C ARG A 171 3.82 8.15 4.77
N MET A 172 3.05 9.16 4.37
CA MET A 172 2.59 10.20 5.27
C MET A 172 1.64 9.64 6.32
N VAL A 173 0.68 8.78 5.94
CA VAL A 173 -0.22 8.18 6.93
C VAL A 173 0.51 7.17 7.82
N SER A 174 1.39 6.32 7.27
CA SER A 174 2.07 5.29 8.06
C SER A 174 3.00 5.89 9.12
N ASN A 175 3.79 6.90 8.74
CA ASN A 175 4.68 7.58 9.67
C ASN A 175 3.88 8.37 10.73
N SER A 176 2.73 8.93 10.36
CA SER A 176 1.82 9.55 11.33
C SER A 176 1.23 8.53 12.29
N ALA A 177 0.81 7.36 11.79
CA ALA A 177 0.19 6.30 12.56
C ALA A 177 1.15 5.67 13.58
N GLU A 178 2.44 5.55 13.24
CA GLU A 178 3.49 5.11 14.17
C GLU A 178 3.59 6.04 15.39
N LEU A 179 3.43 7.35 15.17
CA LEU A 179 3.45 8.36 16.22
C LEU A 179 2.10 8.51 16.95
N ALA A 180 1.01 7.95 16.43
CA ALA A 180 -0.32 8.09 17.01
C ALA A 180 -0.43 7.46 18.41
N SER A 181 0.36 6.42 18.70
CA SER A 181 0.43 5.81 20.05
C SER A 181 0.91 6.78 21.13
N ILE A 182 1.73 7.77 20.76
CA ILE A 182 2.20 8.83 21.65
C ILE A 182 1.05 9.78 22.00
N ARG A 183 0.10 9.99 21.08
CA ARG A 183 -1.01 10.93 21.25
C ARG A 183 -1.87 10.62 22.47
N GLU A 184 -2.13 9.34 22.74
CA GLU A 184 -2.95 8.93 23.89
C GLU A 184 -2.19 9.12 25.22
N GLN A 185 -0.89 8.84 25.20
CA GLN A 185 -0.05 8.80 26.40
C GLN A 185 0.48 10.19 26.78
N ASN A 186 0.80 11.02 25.78
CA ASN A 186 1.37 12.33 25.93
C ASN A 186 1.00 13.25 24.73
N PRO A 187 -0.19 13.89 24.79
CA PRO A 187 -0.66 14.76 23.72
C PRO A 187 0.33 15.88 23.36
N ASP A 188 0.94 16.53 24.35
CA ASP A 188 1.91 17.61 24.12
C ASP A 188 3.16 17.15 23.35
N ALA A 189 3.62 15.93 23.61
CA ALA A 189 4.73 15.34 22.86
C ALA A 189 4.33 15.00 21.42
N TYR A 190 3.10 14.51 21.22
CA TYR A 190 2.57 14.26 19.87
C TYR A 190 2.45 15.56 19.06
N GLU A 191 1.91 16.63 19.64
CA GLU A 191 1.77 17.93 18.97
C GLU A 191 3.11 18.55 18.55
N LYS A 192 4.18 18.27 19.30
CA LYS A 192 5.56 18.71 18.99
C LYS A 192 6.30 17.75 18.04
N SER A 193 5.75 16.56 17.78
CA SER A 193 6.33 15.57 16.87
C SER A 193 6.03 15.89 15.41
N ASN A 194 6.53 15.06 14.49
CA ASN A 194 6.17 15.14 13.08
C ASN A 194 4.79 14.56 12.75
N GLY A 195 4.13 13.87 13.69
CA GLY A 195 2.86 13.17 13.49
C GLY A 195 1.75 14.07 12.94
N PRO A 196 1.38 15.18 13.62
CA PRO A 196 0.36 16.10 13.13
C PRO A 196 0.64 16.63 11.72
N ARG A 197 1.88 16.99 11.42
CA ARG A 197 2.29 17.49 10.10
C ARG A 197 2.11 16.42 9.01
N MET A 198 2.44 15.16 9.32
CA MET A 198 2.26 14.04 8.40
C MET A 198 0.78 13.70 8.20
N ALA A 199 -0.04 13.72 9.27
CA ALA A 199 -1.50 13.56 9.19
C ALA A 199 -2.17 14.63 8.32
N MET A 200 -1.77 15.89 8.51
CA MET A 200 -2.25 17.01 7.67
C MET A 200 -1.86 16.80 6.21
N LYS A 201 -0.63 16.39 5.94
CA LYS A 201 -0.19 16.14 4.56
C LYS A 201 -0.92 14.96 3.92
N ALA A 202 -1.17 13.89 4.67
CA ALA A 202 -1.99 12.77 4.20
C ALA A 202 -3.42 13.22 3.85
N SER A 203 -4.03 14.06 4.71
CA SER A 203 -5.36 14.64 4.47
C SER A 203 -5.41 15.54 3.22
N GLU A 204 -4.34 16.27 2.92
CA GLU A 204 -4.22 17.08 1.71
C GLU A 204 -4.10 16.21 0.44
N LEU A 205 -3.35 15.11 0.52
CA LEU A 205 -3.07 14.21 -0.60
C LEU A 205 -4.24 13.27 -0.92
N ALA A 206 -5.02 12.86 0.08
CA ALA A 206 -6.09 11.88 -0.08
C ALA A 206 -7.14 12.29 -1.14
N PRO A 207 -7.69 13.53 -1.16
CA PRO A 207 -8.61 13.97 -2.21
C PRO A 207 -7.98 13.94 -3.60
N LYS A 208 -6.68 14.26 -3.72
CA LYS A 208 -5.97 14.18 -5.01
C LYS A 208 -5.92 12.73 -5.50
N VAL A 209 -5.53 11.79 -4.63
CA VAL A 209 -5.51 10.35 -4.95
C VAL A 209 -6.91 9.86 -5.32
N GLN A 210 -7.94 10.25 -4.57
CA GLN A 210 -9.35 9.91 -4.86
C GLN A 210 -9.76 10.39 -6.27
N ALA A 211 -9.39 11.63 -6.62
CA ALA A 211 -9.74 12.24 -7.91
C ALA A 211 -8.99 11.61 -9.09
N THR A 212 -7.68 11.38 -8.96
CA THR A 212 -6.79 11.03 -10.08
C THR A 212 -6.57 9.53 -10.22
N ASN A 213 -6.54 8.76 -9.13
CA ASN A 213 -6.22 7.34 -9.16
C ASN A 213 -7.49 6.51 -9.25
N LYS A 214 -7.71 5.91 -10.43
CA LYS A 214 -8.89 5.08 -10.72
C LYS A 214 -8.69 3.59 -10.41
N SER A 215 -7.51 3.20 -9.94
CA SER A 215 -7.28 1.83 -9.50
C SER A 215 -8.23 1.46 -8.35
N PRO A 216 -8.72 0.21 -8.29
CA PRO A 216 -9.39 -0.30 -7.09
C PRO A 216 -8.52 -0.20 -5.84
N PHE A 217 -7.19 -0.27 -5.98
CA PHE A 217 -6.26 -0.15 -4.86
C PHE A 217 -6.42 1.18 -4.10
N ALA A 218 -6.76 2.26 -4.81
CA ALA A 218 -6.99 3.55 -4.17
C ALA A 218 -8.17 3.53 -3.17
N GLY A 219 -9.15 2.62 -3.34
CA GLY A 219 -10.20 2.40 -2.34
C GLY A 219 -9.64 1.89 -1.01
N TYR A 220 -8.80 0.84 -1.06
CA TYR A 220 -8.14 0.32 0.15
C TYR A 220 -7.21 1.36 0.78
N LEU A 221 -6.49 2.14 -0.03
CA LEU A 221 -5.63 3.22 0.45
C LEU A 221 -6.42 4.30 1.18
N LEU A 222 -7.52 4.80 0.61
CA LEU A 222 -8.37 5.79 1.26
C LEU A 222 -8.98 5.23 2.55
N GLY A 223 -9.47 3.98 2.51
CA GLY A 223 -10.00 3.32 3.70
C GLY A 223 -8.96 3.23 4.83
N TYR A 224 -7.72 2.87 4.51
CA TYR A 224 -6.62 2.88 5.46
C TYR A 224 -6.34 4.30 6.00
N VAL A 225 -6.24 5.30 5.12
CA VAL A 225 -5.98 6.69 5.50
C VAL A 225 -7.02 7.20 6.50
N TYR A 226 -8.30 7.12 6.16
CA TYR A 226 -9.35 7.65 7.02
C TYR A 226 -9.58 6.81 8.28
N SER A 227 -9.32 5.50 8.21
CA SER A 227 -9.33 4.64 9.40
C SER A 227 -8.25 5.05 10.40
N GLU A 228 -7.02 5.28 9.94
CA GLU A 228 -5.86 5.58 10.80
C GLU A 228 -5.84 7.02 11.31
N LEU A 229 -6.30 7.98 10.50
CA LEU A 229 -6.33 9.38 10.92
C LEU A 229 -7.50 9.69 11.88
N SER A 230 -8.49 8.80 11.97
CA SER A 230 -9.57 8.90 12.96
C SER A 230 -9.05 8.56 14.36
N TYR A 231 -9.58 9.25 15.37
CA TYR A 231 -9.29 8.97 16.77
C TYR A 231 -10.58 8.84 17.59
N PRO A 232 -10.95 7.64 18.07
CA PRO A 232 -10.27 6.35 17.85
C PRO A 232 -10.27 5.92 16.38
N LYS A 233 -9.42 4.94 16.01
CA LYS A 233 -9.36 4.41 14.65
C LYS A 233 -10.72 3.92 14.18
N SER A 234 -11.07 4.17 12.92
CA SER A 234 -12.39 3.82 12.36
C SER A 234 -12.33 2.57 11.48
N PRO A 235 -12.72 1.38 12.00
CA PRO A 235 -12.90 0.20 11.16
C PRO A 235 -13.96 0.40 10.07
N GLU A 236 -14.94 1.28 10.29
CA GLU A 236 -15.97 1.62 9.31
C GLU A 236 -15.40 2.32 8.07
N SER A 237 -14.41 3.22 8.27
CA SER A 237 -13.70 3.88 7.16
C SER A 237 -12.89 2.88 6.33
N ALA A 238 -12.27 1.89 6.99
CA ALA A 238 -11.58 0.81 6.29
C ALA A 238 -12.54 -0.04 5.45
N ALA A 239 -13.69 -0.43 6.02
CA ALA A 239 -14.74 -1.15 5.29
C ALA A 239 -15.30 -0.32 4.12
N ALA A 240 -15.53 0.98 4.30
CA ALA A 240 -15.94 1.88 3.22
C ALA A 240 -14.94 1.88 2.05
N GLY A 241 -13.63 1.88 2.34
CA GLY A 241 -12.59 1.78 1.33
C GLY A 241 -12.64 0.47 0.53
N MET A 242 -12.98 -0.64 1.18
CA MET A 242 -13.20 -1.92 0.49
C MET A 242 -14.42 -1.87 -0.44
N PHE A 243 -15.50 -1.17 -0.07
CA PHE A 243 -16.65 -0.97 -0.97
C PHE A 243 -16.27 -0.16 -2.20
N VAL A 244 -15.45 0.89 -2.03
CA VAL A 244 -14.90 1.65 -3.17
C VAL A 244 -14.06 0.76 -4.08
N ALA A 245 -13.23 -0.12 -3.51
CA ALA A 245 -12.43 -1.06 -4.31
C ALA A 245 -13.32 -2.02 -5.12
N VAL A 246 -14.41 -2.53 -4.54
CA VAL A 246 -15.40 -3.37 -5.24
C VAL A 246 -16.07 -2.59 -6.38
N GLU A 247 -16.55 -1.37 -6.12
CA GLU A 247 -17.17 -0.52 -7.14
C GLU A 247 -16.22 -0.24 -8.31
N ARG A 248 -14.92 -0.11 -8.02
CA ARG A 248 -13.87 0.11 -9.03
C ARG A 248 -13.43 -1.16 -9.76
N GLY A 249 -13.98 -2.32 -9.40
CA GLY A 249 -13.81 -3.58 -10.14
C GLY A 249 -12.92 -4.63 -9.48
N ASP A 250 -12.47 -4.46 -8.23
CA ASP A 250 -11.81 -5.55 -7.50
C ASP A 250 -12.85 -6.54 -6.96
N GLN A 251 -13.11 -7.60 -7.72
CA GLN A 251 -14.05 -8.67 -7.37
C GLN A 251 -13.69 -9.37 -6.04
N ARG A 252 -12.43 -9.31 -5.60
CA ARG A 252 -11.97 -9.92 -4.35
C ARG A 252 -12.41 -9.11 -3.13
N GLY A 253 -12.77 -7.83 -3.32
CA GLY A 253 -13.11 -6.91 -2.24
C GLY A 253 -14.27 -7.41 -1.37
N VAL A 254 -15.23 -8.15 -1.92
CA VAL A 254 -16.34 -8.77 -1.14
C VAL A 254 -15.82 -9.79 -0.13
N ALA A 255 -14.92 -10.69 -0.55
CA ALA A 255 -14.34 -11.70 0.34
C ALA A 255 -13.35 -11.09 1.35
N LEU A 256 -12.66 -10.00 0.98
CA LEU A 256 -11.82 -9.24 1.90
C LEU A 256 -12.67 -8.53 2.96
N MET A 257 -13.80 -7.92 2.56
CA MET A 257 -14.78 -7.30 3.46
C MET A 257 -15.33 -8.28 4.47
N GLN A 258 -15.76 -9.47 4.03
CA GLN A 258 -16.29 -10.50 4.93
C GLN A 258 -15.26 -10.90 6.00
N ARG A 259 -14.00 -11.10 5.60
CA ARG A 259 -12.90 -11.41 6.52
C ARG A 259 -12.59 -10.26 7.47
N TYR A 260 -12.72 -9.02 7.01
CA TYR A 260 -12.55 -7.84 7.84
C TYR A 260 -13.69 -7.69 8.85
N GLN A 261 -14.94 -7.83 8.42
CA GLN A 261 -16.12 -7.78 9.28
C GLN A 261 -16.10 -8.84 10.38
N ALA A 262 -15.61 -10.06 10.08
CA ALA A 262 -15.44 -11.09 11.10
C ALA A 262 -14.50 -10.69 12.25
N LYS A 263 -13.55 -9.77 12.00
CA LYS A 263 -12.64 -9.21 13.02
C LYS A 263 -13.19 -7.94 13.68
N HIS A 264 -14.17 -7.31 13.07
CA HIS A 264 -14.80 -6.07 13.53
C HIS A 264 -16.34 -6.22 13.57
N PRO A 265 -16.89 -7.13 14.39
CA PRO A 265 -18.32 -7.45 14.36
C PRO A 265 -19.23 -6.31 14.83
N GLN A 266 -18.65 -5.26 15.45
CA GLN A 266 -19.38 -4.13 16.03
C GLN A 266 -19.42 -2.90 15.11
N MET A 267 -18.97 -3.01 13.84
CA MET A 267 -19.01 -1.89 12.91
C MET A 267 -20.44 -1.39 12.67
N ASP A 268 -20.62 -0.08 12.72
CA ASP A 268 -21.90 0.55 12.37
C ASP A 268 -22.04 0.67 10.85
N VAL A 269 -23.01 -0.06 10.28
CA VAL A 269 -23.26 -0.07 8.83
C VAL A 269 -23.63 1.32 8.30
N GLY A 270 -24.35 2.13 9.07
CA GLY A 270 -24.68 3.51 8.69
C GLY A 270 -23.44 4.38 8.56
N VAL A 271 -22.48 4.23 9.48
CA VAL A 271 -21.19 4.94 9.43
C VAL A 271 -20.33 4.43 8.26
N VAL A 272 -20.32 3.12 7.98
CA VAL A 272 -19.66 2.56 6.78
C VAL A 272 -20.20 3.20 5.52
N MET A 273 -21.53 3.28 5.38
CA MET A 273 -22.16 3.84 4.18
C MET A 273 -21.96 5.35 4.06
N ALA A 274 -21.92 6.09 5.18
CA ALA A 274 -21.59 7.50 5.20
C ALA A 274 -20.15 7.77 4.75
N ALA A 275 -19.19 6.97 5.23
CA ALA A 275 -17.79 7.05 4.80
C ALA A 275 -17.63 6.62 3.33
N TYR A 276 -18.34 5.58 2.89
CA TYR A 276 -18.32 5.16 1.49
C TYR A 276 -18.82 6.28 0.56
N ALA A 277 -19.87 6.99 0.95
CA ALA A 277 -20.40 8.12 0.18
C ALA A 277 -19.40 9.29 0.07
N SER A 278 -18.55 9.52 1.08
CA SER A 278 -17.54 10.60 1.04
C SER A 278 -16.31 10.25 0.19
N PHE A 279 -16.08 8.95 -0.09
CA PHE A 279 -14.97 8.49 -0.94
C PHE A 279 -15.31 8.49 -2.44
N ARG A 280 -16.56 8.81 -2.82
CA ARG A 280 -17.02 8.86 -4.21
C ARG A 280 -16.75 10.19 -4.90
#